data_AF-A0A952E640-F1
#
_entry.id   AF-A0A952E640-F1
#
_cell.length_a   1.000
_cell.length_b   1.000
_cell.length_c   1.000
_cell.angle_alpha   90.00
_cell.angle_beta   90.00
_cell.angle_gamma   90.00
#
_symmetry.space_group_name_H-M   'P 1'
#
loop_
_entity.id
_entity.type
_entity.pdbx_description
1 polymer ?
#
loop_
_entity_poly.entity_id
_entity_poly.type
_entity_poly.pdbx_seq_one_letter_code
_entity_poly.pdbx_strand_id
1 'polypeptide(L)'
;MAIWEHAFANHLSQASRNLLLVMVTMPYQTLITDVERSYQAFNLTYSKHFGSTMGPQDFRSALKELDGDFLTYEREGSNTIVRYQNPSVRDFVKKYLTSACTEMALLIEAVVFFEQVKFLWSWKYDGGGQDALRRMCREDPAWVTSLMRKVLVSPPCRIMMISRAGVTRKEHWPFPFETKVALAAEIGTDSCTPLLDLVQKELSKLEVEIQDRRFDRNGLADIMEALASHVDEGVEWALNFTNTGWEALLAKPLWAYDLRPLRRLIEKCPSIIPEDALERVKEAVCSVADSVASGEWDLDADGFRYEAQSLESLAEDLSVDIASDLEVIYSLADELEEESGRNDEDVDFSPSSRCEDESTDDEIASMFNILDITS
;
A
#
# COMPACT_ATOMS: atom_id res chain seq x y z
N MET A 1 21.27 16.78 -10.25
CA MET A 1 21.60 16.39 -8.85
C MET A 1 22.27 17.51 -8.06
N ALA A 2 23.29 18.19 -8.60
CA ALA A 2 24.04 19.22 -7.85
C ALA A 2 23.16 20.36 -7.27
N ILE A 3 22.04 20.70 -7.90
CA ILE A 3 21.12 21.75 -7.44
C ILE A 3 20.51 21.40 -6.07
N TRP A 4 19.94 20.20 -5.94
CA TRP A 4 19.32 19.76 -4.69
C TRP A 4 20.34 19.55 -3.58
N GLU A 5 21.50 19.01 -3.92
CA GLU A 5 22.59 18.80 -2.96
C GLU A 5 23.07 20.11 -2.35
N HIS A 6 23.29 21.13 -3.19
CA HIS A 6 23.71 22.45 -2.70
C HIS A 6 22.65 23.09 -1.82
N ALA A 7 21.38 23.09 -2.24
CA ALA A 7 20.30 23.68 -1.45
C ALA A 7 20.11 22.95 -0.12
N PHE A 8 20.10 21.61 -0.15
CA PHE A 8 19.95 20.78 1.04
C PHE A 8 21.09 20.99 2.04
N ALA A 9 22.35 20.99 1.58
CA ALA A 9 23.50 21.10 2.47
C ALA A 9 23.72 22.52 3.02
N ASN A 10 23.46 23.55 2.22
CA ASN A 10 23.90 24.91 2.54
C ASN A 10 22.77 25.89 2.86
N HIS A 11 21.55 25.65 2.38
CA HIS A 11 20.45 26.62 2.51
C HIS A 11 19.36 26.16 3.47
N LEU A 12 19.25 24.86 3.74
CA LEU A 12 18.22 24.33 4.63
C LEU A 12 18.68 24.26 6.08
N SER A 13 17.83 24.75 6.98
CA SER A 13 17.97 24.47 8.41
C SER A 13 17.98 22.96 8.71
N GLN A 14 18.52 22.58 9.86
CA GLN A 14 18.50 21.18 10.28
C GLN A 14 17.07 20.63 10.42
N ALA A 15 16.13 21.46 10.89
CA ALA A 15 14.72 21.12 11.01
C ALA A 15 14.12 20.77 9.63
N SER A 16 14.38 21.60 8.62
CA SER A 16 13.94 21.37 7.24
C SER A 16 14.55 20.13 6.62
N ARG A 17 15.86 19.90 6.84
CA ARG A 17 16.51 18.66 6.41
C ARG A 17 15.86 17.44 7.04
N ASN A 18 15.64 17.45 8.36
CA ASN A 18 15.01 16.35 9.09
C ASN A 18 13.59 16.06 8.58
N LEU A 19 12.82 17.11 8.26
CA LEU A 19 11.48 16.96 7.68
C LEU A 19 11.53 16.29 6.30
N LEU A 20 12.47 16.69 5.43
CA LEU A 20 12.68 16.02 4.14
C LEU A 20 13.12 14.55 4.30
N LEU A 21 13.97 14.23 5.28
CA LEU A 21 14.36 12.85 5.58
C LEU A 21 13.17 11.99 5.99
N VAL A 22 12.27 12.53 6.83
CA VAL A 22 11.06 11.82 7.24
C VAL A 22 10.11 11.59 6.07
N MET A 23 9.83 12.65 5.31
CA MET A 23 8.90 12.62 4.17
C MET A 23 9.28 11.58 3.11
N VAL A 24 10.57 11.23 2.98
CA VAL A 24 11.01 10.24 1.99
C VAL A 24 10.37 8.87 2.23
N THR A 25 10.10 8.51 3.50
CA THR A 25 9.49 7.23 3.92
C THR A 25 7.97 7.26 4.00
N MET A 26 7.36 8.44 3.88
CA MET A 26 5.91 8.59 3.95
C MET A 26 5.25 8.25 2.59
N PRO A 27 3.94 7.94 2.56
CA PRO A 27 3.18 7.88 1.32
C PRO A 27 3.33 9.15 0.46
N TYR A 28 3.07 9.05 -0.85
CA TYR A 28 3.25 10.17 -1.78
C TYR A 28 2.48 11.43 -1.35
N GLN A 29 1.26 11.25 -0.86
CA GLN A 29 0.45 12.26 -0.18
C GLN A 29 0.17 11.79 1.23
N THR A 30 0.36 12.68 2.21
CA THR A 30 0.19 12.36 3.64
C THR A 30 -0.44 13.56 4.35
N LEU A 31 -1.28 13.31 5.36
CA LEU A 31 -1.79 14.37 6.22
C LEU A 31 -0.66 15.05 7.01
N ILE A 32 -0.72 16.36 7.14
CA ILE A 32 0.27 17.15 7.87
C ILE A 32 0.43 16.68 9.33
N THR A 33 -0.64 16.21 9.95
CA THR A 33 -0.66 15.68 11.32
C THR A 33 0.13 14.38 11.45
N ASP A 34 0.08 13.51 10.44
CA ASP A 34 0.87 12.27 10.40
C ASP A 34 2.34 12.58 10.12
N VAL A 35 2.61 13.56 9.25
CA VAL A 35 3.97 14.06 9.00
C VAL A 35 4.56 14.65 10.28
N GLU A 36 3.80 15.46 11.02
CA GLU A 36 4.23 16.02 12.31
C GLU A 36 4.60 14.92 13.31
N ARG A 37 3.75 13.89 13.44
CA ARG A 37 3.99 12.76 14.33
C ARG A 37 5.29 12.03 13.98
N SER A 38 5.51 11.74 12.69
CA SER A 38 6.74 11.08 12.26
C SER A 38 7.96 12.00 12.40
N TYR A 39 7.79 13.29 12.15
CA TYR A 39 8.82 14.30 12.33
C TYR A 39 9.28 14.32 13.78
N GLN A 40 8.35 14.46 14.74
CA GLN A 40 8.65 14.47 16.17
C GLN A 40 9.36 13.19 16.63
N ALA A 41 8.94 12.02 16.15
CA ALA A 41 9.60 10.75 16.48
C ALA A 41 11.05 10.69 15.97
N PHE A 42 11.30 11.12 14.73
CA PHE A 42 12.64 11.21 14.16
C PHE A 42 13.51 12.20 14.93
N ASN A 43 12.94 13.35 15.22
CA ASN A 43 13.63 14.43 15.88
C ASN A 43 14.03 14.10 17.32
N LEU A 44 13.15 13.42 18.07
CA LEU A 44 13.48 12.91 19.40
C LEU A 44 14.68 11.95 19.34
N THR A 45 14.68 11.05 18.36
CA THR A 45 15.75 10.07 18.14
C THR A 45 17.06 10.76 17.74
N TYR A 46 16.99 11.71 16.80
CA TYR A 46 18.11 12.53 16.35
C TYR A 46 18.72 13.37 17.48
N SER A 47 17.89 14.04 18.28
CA SER A 47 18.34 14.83 19.44
C SER A 47 19.03 13.99 20.48
N LYS A 48 18.50 12.79 20.77
CA LYS A 48 19.11 11.85 21.71
C LYS A 48 20.49 11.39 21.21
N HIS A 49 20.66 11.21 19.91
CA HIS A 49 21.91 10.76 19.31
C HIS A 49 22.98 11.87 19.27
N PHE A 50 22.61 13.08 18.83
CA PHE A 50 23.56 14.17 18.60
C PHE A 50 23.62 15.23 19.72
N GLY A 51 22.80 15.09 20.76
CA GLY A 51 22.71 16.10 21.83
C GLY A 51 22.16 17.45 21.37
N SER A 52 21.40 17.46 20.28
CA SER A 52 20.79 18.68 19.73
C SER A 52 19.51 19.06 20.50
N THR A 53 19.24 20.36 20.62
CA THR A 53 17.99 20.86 21.21
C THR A 53 16.94 21.09 20.13
N MET A 54 15.69 20.74 20.41
CA MET A 54 14.57 20.97 19.49
C MET A 54 13.55 21.90 20.09
N GLY A 55 13.18 22.91 19.31
CA GLY A 55 12.16 23.88 19.64
C GLY A 55 10.77 23.39 19.25
N PRO A 56 9.73 23.82 19.99
CA PRO A 56 8.34 23.51 19.64
C PRO A 56 7.89 24.11 18.29
N GLN A 57 8.63 25.11 17.79
CA GLN A 57 8.35 25.78 16.52
C GLN A 57 9.17 25.24 15.35
N ASP A 58 10.02 24.24 15.57
CA ASP A 58 10.93 23.73 14.54
C ASP A 58 10.15 23.09 13.39
N PHE A 59 9.08 22.36 13.69
CA PHE A 59 8.23 21.76 12.66
C PHE A 59 7.55 22.82 11.79
N ARG A 60 6.94 23.84 12.40
CA ARG A 60 6.26 24.92 11.68
C ARG A 60 7.25 25.76 10.88
N SER A 61 8.42 26.05 11.43
CA SER A 61 9.49 26.76 10.72
C SER A 61 10.00 25.96 9.52
N ALA A 62 10.16 24.64 9.68
CA ALA A 62 10.56 23.75 8.60
C ALA A 62 9.54 23.70 7.46
N LEU A 63 8.25 23.61 7.77
CA LEU A 63 7.19 23.66 6.76
C LEU A 63 7.23 24.96 5.95
N LYS A 64 7.39 26.10 6.62
CA LYS A 64 7.48 27.41 5.96
C LYS A 64 8.72 27.54 5.07
N GLU A 65 9.86 27.02 5.52
CA GLU A 65 11.11 27.05 4.75
C GLU A 65 11.06 26.14 3.52
N LEU A 66 10.31 25.04 3.57
CA LEU A 66 10.19 24.07 2.48
C LEU A 66 9.03 24.37 1.50
N ASP A 67 8.17 25.34 1.81
CA ASP A 67 7.00 25.70 1.02
C ASP A 67 7.39 26.24 -0.37
N GLY A 68 6.66 25.83 -1.40
CA GLY A 68 6.84 26.26 -2.80
C GLY A 68 8.08 25.67 -3.50
N ASP A 69 9.17 25.43 -2.77
CA ASP A 69 10.43 24.94 -3.34
C ASP A 69 10.57 23.41 -3.27
N PHE A 70 10.24 22.81 -2.12
CA PHE A 70 10.45 21.38 -1.86
C PHE A 70 9.15 20.62 -1.64
N LEU A 71 8.22 21.23 -0.92
CA LEU A 71 6.92 20.66 -0.55
C LEU A 71 5.79 21.53 -1.10
N THR A 72 4.67 20.89 -1.38
CA THR A 72 3.40 21.55 -1.70
C THR A 72 2.33 21.09 -0.73
N TYR A 73 1.38 21.99 -0.48
CA TYR A 73 0.31 21.82 0.49
C TYR A 73 -1.04 21.95 -0.22
N GLU A 74 -1.91 20.97 0.00
CA GLU A 74 -3.26 20.95 -0.55
C GLU A 74 -4.27 20.89 0.59
N ARG A 75 -5.25 21.80 0.58
CA ARG A 75 -6.36 21.79 1.54
C ARG A 75 -7.48 20.92 1.05
N GLU A 76 -8.03 20.12 1.95
CA GLU A 76 -9.23 19.33 1.69
C GLU A 76 -10.11 19.32 2.94
N GLY A 77 -11.14 20.16 2.94
CA GLY A 77 -11.96 20.41 4.13
C GLY A 77 -11.12 20.95 5.28
N SER A 78 -11.11 20.24 6.42
CA SER A 78 -10.30 20.58 7.60
C SER A 78 -8.87 20.01 7.55
N ASN A 79 -8.55 19.21 6.54
CA ASN A 79 -7.28 18.52 6.43
C ASN A 79 -6.30 19.31 5.55
N THR A 80 -5.01 19.22 5.86
CA THR A 80 -3.92 19.71 5.01
C THR A 80 -3.05 18.53 4.63
N ILE A 81 -2.84 18.36 3.34
CA ILE A 81 -2.07 17.27 2.75
C ILE A 81 -0.75 17.82 2.28
N VAL A 82 0.33 17.11 2.60
CA VAL A 82 1.69 17.44 2.23
C VAL A 82 2.21 16.42 1.23
N ARG A 83 2.90 16.89 0.18
CA ARG A 83 3.67 16.04 -0.75
C ARG A 83 4.90 16.79 -1.26
N TYR A 84 5.85 16.08 -1.84
CA TYR A 84 6.95 16.72 -2.57
C TYR A 84 6.42 17.49 -3.78
N GLN A 85 6.89 18.72 -3.96
CA GLN A 85 6.63 19.55 -5.14
C GLN A 85 7.15 18.85 -6.40
N ASN A 86 8.35 18.26 -6.32
CA ASN A 86 9.02 17.61 -7.45
C ASN A 86 9.52 16.22 -7.04
N PRO A 87 9.16 15.13 -7.78
CA PRO A 87 9.64 13.78 -7.48
C PRO A 87 11.17 13.66 -7.38
N SER A 88 11.92 14.46 -8.14
CA SER A 88 13.39 14.45 -8.11
C SER A 88 14.01 14.86 -6.78
N VAL A 89 13.27 15.62 -5.94
CA VAL A 89 13.70 15.95 -4.57
C VAL A 89 13.68 14.69 -3.72
N ARG A 90 12.61 13.89 -3.82
CA ARG A 90 12.50 12.61 -3.11
C ARG A 90 13.60 11.64 -3.53
N ASP A 91 13.89 11.56 -4.82
CA ASP A 91 14.97 10.73 -5.35
C ASP A 91 16.36 11.20 -4.87
N PHE A 92 16.57 12.52 -4.80
CA PHE A 92 17.78 13.07 -4.20
C PHE A 92 17.91 12.68 -2.72
N VAL A 93 16.85 12.84 -1.92
CA VAL A 93 16.87 12.48 -0.49
C VAL A 93 17.13 10.99 -0.30
N LYS A 94 16.52 10.14 -1.14
CA LYS A 94 16.84 8.71 -1.19
C LYS A 94 18.34 8.50 -1.40
N LYS A 95 18.89 9.08 -2.47
CA LYS A 95 20.31 8.94 -2.78
C LYS A 95 21.20 9.43 -1.63
N TYR A 96 20.89 10.58 -1.05
CA TYR A 96 21.62 11.10 0.11
C TYR A 96 21.67 10.09 1.27
N LEU A 97 20.53 9.53 1.63
CA LEU A 97 20.39 8.53 2.69
C LEU A 97 21.13 7.21 2.40
N THR A 98 21.34 6.82 1.14
CA THR A 98 22.18 5.64 0.83
C THR A 98 23.64 5.79 1.28
N SER A 99 24.14 7.03 1.33
CA SER A 99 25.49 7.36 1.82
C SER A 99 25.51 7.79 3.29
N ALA A 100 24.36 8.20 3.85
CA ALA A 100 24.22 8.71 5.20
C ALA A 100 23.69 7.61 6.15
N CYS A 101 24.52 6.59 6.40
CA CYS A 101 24.14 5.40 7.18
C CYS A 101 23.60 5.72 8.57
N THR A 102 24.14 6.73 9.24
CA THR A 102 23.70 7.15 10.58
C THR A 102 22.28 7.72 10.54
N GLU A 103 22.02 8.64 9.62
CA GLU A 103 20.70 9.24 9.42
C GLU A 103 19.66 8.21 8.99
N MET A 104 20.05 7.24 8.15
CA MET A 104 19.19 6.10 7.80
C MET A 104 18.83 5.25 9.03
N ALA A 105 19.81 4.91 9.88
CA ALA A 105 19.56 4.15 11.10
C ALA A 105 18.61 4.90 12.05
N LEU A 106 18.85 6.20 12.25
CA LEU A 106 17.96 7.05 13.05
C LEU A 106 16.55 7.14 12.46
N LEU A 107 16.43 7.14 11.13
CA LEU A 107 15.14 7.16 10.43
C LEU A 107 14.36 5.87 10.65
N ILE A 108 15.04 4.71 10.59
CA ILE A 108 14.44 3.41 10.86
C ILE A 108 14.04 3.31 12.34
N GLU A 109 14.91 3.77 13.26
CA GLU A 109 14.63 3.80 14.70
C GLU A 109 13.37 4.61 15.05
N ALA A 110 13.14 5.66 14.29
CA ALA A 110 12.05 6.60 14.47
C ALA A 110 10.72 6.20 13.84
N VAL A 111 10.63 5.04 13.18
CA VAL A 111 9.42 4.63 12.48
C VAL A 111 8.22 4.54 13.43
N VAL A 112 7.11 5.14 12.99
CA VAL A 112 5.83 5.16 13.72
C VAL A 112 4.68 4.57 12.91
N PHE A 113 4.81 4.46 11.59
CA PHE A 113 3.78 3.92 10.70
C PHE A 113 4.27 2.68 9.94
N PHE A 114 3.35 1.75 9.67
CA PHE A 114 3.62 0.57 8.85
C PHE A 114 4.10 0.93 7.44
N GLU A 115 3.54 1.98 6.86
CA GLU A 115 3.87 2.47 5.52
C GLU A 115 5.35 2.84 5.37
N GLN A 116 5.97 3.34 6.45
CA GLN A 116 7.39 3.67 6.43
C GLN A 116 8.25 2.41 6.34
N VAL A 117 7.92 1.35 7.09
CA VAL A 117 8.63 0.06 6.99
C VAL A 117 8.45 -0.52 5.59
N LYS A 118 7.21 -0.54 5.08
CA LYS A 118 6.92 -1.03 3.72
C LYS A 118 7.72 -0.27 2.67
N PHE A 119 7.79 1.06 2.79
CA PHE A 119 8.58 1.88 1.87
C PHE A 119 10.07 1.58 1.96
N LEU A 120 10.63 1.53 3.17
CA LEU A 120 12.03 1.21 3.41
C LEU A 120 12.38 -0.17 2.84
N TRP A 121 11.52 -1.17 3.04
CA TRP A 121 11.74 -2.52 2.51
C TRP A 121 11.68 -2.60 0.98
N SER A 122 10.79 -1.83 0.34
CA SER A 122 10.71 -1.75 -1.13
C SER A 122 11.93 -1.07 -1.78
N TRP A 123 12.79 -0.43 -0.99
CA TRP A 123 13.95 0.30 -1.47
C TRP A 123 15.17 -0.62 -1.66
N LYS A 124 15.24 -1.26 -2.83
CA LYS A 124 16.23 -2.30 -3.20
C LYS A 124 17.59 -1.79 -3.73
N TYR A 125 18.00 -0.56 -3.44
CA TYR A 125 19.33 -0.06 -3.86
C TYR A 125 20.39 -0.48 -2.84
N ASP A 126 21.64 -0.66 -3.28
CA ASP A 126 22.77 -0.90 -2.39
C ASP A 126 22.87 0.22 -1.34
N GLY A 127 22.84 -0.16 -0.06
CA GLY A 127 22.82 0.80 1.06
C GLY A 127 21.50 1.56 1.22
N GLY A 128 20.45 1.17 0.48
CA GLY A 128 19.09 1.67 0.62
C GLY A 128 18.37 1.17 1.86
N GLY A 129 17.08 1.46 1.94
CA GLY A 129 16.24 1.13 3.10
C GLY A 129 16.20 -0.37 3.40
N GLN A 130 16.15 -1.23 2.38
CA GLN A 130 16.08 -2.68 2.56
C GLN A 130 17.38 -3.21 3.20
N ASP A 131 18.53 -2.80 2.67
CA ASP A 131 19.83 -3.21 3.20
C ASP A 131 20.09 -2.70 4.60
N ALA A 132 19.63 -1.47 4.90
CA ALA A 132 19.71 -0.91 6.24
C ALA A 132 18.83 -1.69 7.23
N LEU A 133 17.59 -2.04 6.85
CA LEU A 133 16.73 -2.90 7.67
C LEU A 133 17.35 -4.29 7.88
N ARG A 134 17.90 -4.93 6.85
CA ARG A 134 18.63 -6.20 6.96
C ARG A 134 19.82 -6.12 7.91
N ARG A 135 20.54 -5.00 7.90
CA ARG A 135 21.64 -4.75 8.85
C ARG A 135 21.11 -4.70 10.28
N MET A 136 20.04 -3.94 10.53
CA MET A 136 19.42 -3.86 11.85
C MET A 136 18.86 -5.21 12.31
N CYS A 137 18.30 -6.03 11.41
CA CYS A 137 17.86 -7.38 11.74
C CYS A 137 19.01 -8.27 12.24
N ARG A 138 20.21 -8.11 11.67
CA ARG A 138 21.41 -8.85 12.10
C ARG A 138 21.99 -8.32 13.41
N GLU A 139 21.92 -7.01 13.64
CA GLU A 139 22.48 -6.36 14.82
C GLU A 139 21.58 -6.48 16.06
N ASP A 140 20.28 -6.26 15.91
CA ASP A 140 19.29 -6.35 16.99
C ASP A 140 17.93 -6.88 16.48
N PRO A 141 17.81 -8.21 16.30
CA PRO A 141 16.57 -8.81 15.81
C PRO A 141 15.39 -8.64 16.79
N ALA A 142 15.68 -8.54 18.10
CA ALA A 142 14.66 -8.34 19.12
C ALA A 142 14.03 -6.95 18.99
N TRP A 143 14.85 -5.92 18.74
CA TRP A 143 14.38 -4.58 18.46
C TRP A 143 13.54 -4.53 17.19
N VAL A 144 13.97 -5.14 16.08
CA VAL A 144 13.19 -5.17 14.82
C VAL A 144 11.85 -5.87 15.04
N THR A 145 11.83 -6.98 15.79
CA THR A 145 10.60 -7.69 16.15
C THR A 145 9.65 -6.80 16.96
N SER A 146 10.19 -6.00 17.89
CA SER A 146 9.41 -5.03 18.66
C SER A 146 8.88 -3.88 17.79
N LEU A 147 9.69 -3.37 16.85
CA LEU A 147 9.26 -2.38 15.87
C LEU A 147 8.09 -2.92 15.04
N MET A 148 8.23 -4.12 14.47
CA MET A 148 7.18 -4.75 13.67
C MET A 148 5.90 -4.94 14.47
N ARG A 149 5.99 -5.44 15.71
CA ARG A 149 4.84 -5.55 16.61
C ARG A 149 4.11 -4.22 16.80
N LYS A 150 4.86 -3.12 16.97
CA LYS A 150 4.30 -1.78 17.14
C LYS A 150 3.58 -1.29 15.87
N VAL A 151 4.18 -1.46 14.69
CA VAL A 151 3.60 -0.93 13.44
C VAL A 151 2.47 -1.78 12.88
N LEU A 152 2.42 -3.08 13.20
CA LEU A 152 1.29 -3.94 12.79
C LEU A 152 -0.05 -3.38 13.31
N VAL A 153 -0.05 -2.85 14.52
CA VAL A 153 -1.23 -2.27 15.19
C VAL A 153 -1.31 -0.73 15.10
N SER A 154 -0.38 -0.08 14.40
CA SER A 154 -0.41 1.38 14.27
C SER A 154 -1.57 1.83 13.38
N PRO A 155 -2.13 3.04 13.61
CA PRO A 155 -3.02 3.66 12.63
C PRO A 155 -2.25 3.87 11.32
N PRO A 156 -2.94 3.83 10.17
CA PRO A 156 -2.30 4.12 8.88
C PRO A 156 -2.00 5.61 8.72
N CYS A 157 -1.05 5.93 7.85
CA CYS A 157 -0.82 7.29 7.36
C CYS A 157 -1.06 7.43 5.85
N ARG A 158 -1.34 6.32 5.14
CA ARG A 158 -1.82 6.36 3.76
C ARG A 158 -3.22 6.93 3.69
N ILE A 159 -3.45 7.82 2.74
CA ILE A 159 -4.77 8.34 2.39
C ILE A 159 -5.20 7.86 1.00
N MET A 160 -6.51 7.69 0.79
CA MET A 160 -7.10 7.45 -0.53
C MET A 160 -8.34 8.32 -0.71
N MET A 161 -8.61 8.69 -1.95
CA MET A 161 -9.81 9.40 -2.35
C MET A 161 -11.01 8.45 -2.32
N ILE A 162 -12.02 8.79 -1.51
CA ILE A 162 -13.25 8.02 -1.38
C ILE A 162 -14.40 8.93 -1.84
N SER A 163 -15.16 8.47 -2.83
CA SER A 163 -16.41 9.11 -3.24
C SER A 163 -17.59 8.36 -2.63
N ARG A 164 -18.43 9.07 -1.85
CA ARG A 164 -19.67 8.53 -1.28
C ARG A 164 -20.77 9.57 -1.40
N ALA A 165 -21.89 9.18 -2.00
CA ALA A 165 -23.06 10.05 -2.22
C ALA A 165 -22.71 11.40 -2.90
N GLY A 166 -21.83 11.36 -3.90
CA GLY A 166 -21.40 12.55 -4.66
C GLY A 166 -20.40 13.45 -3.94
N VAL A 167 -19.99 13.11 -2.71
CA VAL A 167 -18.96 13.83 -1.97
C VAL A 167 -17.65 13.03 -2.03
N THR A 168 -16.62 13.67 -2.56
CA THR A 168 -15.26 13.13 -2.61
C THR A 168 -14.45 13.67 -1.44
N ARG A 169 -13.81 12.79 -0.67
CA ARG A 169 -12.90 13.15 0.42
C ARG A 169 -11.73 12.18 0.49
N LYS A 170 -10.52 12.65 0.81
CA LYS A 170 -9.41 11.75 1.17
C LYS A 170 -9.51 11.35 2.63
N GLU A 171 -9.51 10.05 2.87
CA GLU A 171 -9.51 9.46 4.21
C GLU A 171 -8.34 8.50 4.37
N HIS A 172 -7.97 8.25 5.63
CA HIS A 172 -7.04 7.18 5.96
C HIS A 172 -7.51 5.84 5.41
N TRP A 173 -6.62 5.16 4.70
CA TRP A 173 -6.91 3.87 4.09
C TRP A 173 -5.91 2.80 4.56
N PRO A 174 -6.28 1.99 5.57
CA PRO A 174 -5.38 1.01 6.13
C PRO A 174 -4.97 -0.05 5.10
N PHE A 175 -3.78 -0.61 5.28
CA PHE A 175 -3.46 -1.88 4.63
C PHE A 175 -4.25 -3.01 5.28
N PRO A 176 -4.75 -3.98 4.48
CA PRO A 176 -5.26 -5.24 5.02
C PRO A 176 -4.26 -5.87 6.00
N PHE A 177 -4.78 -6.57 6.99
CA PHE A 177 -3.94 -7.17 8.03
C PHE A 177 -2.94 -8.16 7.43
N GLU A 178 -3.39 -8.91 6.44
CA GLU A 178 -2.63 -9.90 5.67
C GLU A 178 -1.45 -9.26 4.96
N THR A 179 -1.63 -8.10 4.32
CA THR A 179 -0.52 -7.37 3.70
C THR A 179 0.54 -6.97 4.74
N LYS A 180 0.13 -6.64 5.96
CA LYS A 180 1.08 -6.29 7.03
C LYS A 180 1.84 -7.52 7.53
N VAL A 181 1.16 -8.64 7.70
CA VAL A 181 1.76 -9.93 8.09
C VAL A 181 2.68 -10.45 6.98
N ALA A 182 2.30 -10.31 5.70
CA ALA A 182 3.11 -10.69 4.55
C ALA A 182 4.46 -9.98 4.55
N LEU A 183 4.48 -8.66 4.78
CA LEU A 183 5.74 -7.92 4.89
C LEU A 183 6.59 -8.42 6.08
N ALA A 184 5.96 -8.72 7.22
CA ALA A 184 6.68 -9.28 8.36
C ALA A 184 7.26 -10.68 8.05
N ALA A 185 6.53 -11.51 7.31
CA ALA A 185 7.00 -12.81 6.82
C ALA A 185 8.15 -12.65 5.83
N GLU A 186 8.07 -11.72 4.89
CA GLU A 186 9.12 -11.43 3.92
C GLU A 186 10.42 -10.99 4.61
N ILE A 187 10.33 -10.06 5.58
CA ILE A 187 11.49 -9.63 6.37
C ILE A 187 12.03 -10.78 7.23
N GLY A 188 11.14 -11.57 7.83
CA GLY A 188 11.49 -12.66 8.73
C GLY A 188 12.24 -13.79 8.02
N THR A 189 11.74 -14.19 6.85
CA THR A 189 12.34 -15.22 6.00
C THR A 189 13.66 -14.75 5.36
N ASP A 190 13.76 -13.48 4.97
CA ASP A 190 14.97 -12.92 4.35
C ASP A 190 16.10 -12.67 5.37
N SER A 191 15.79 -12.14 6.56
CA SER A 191 16.85 -11.58 7.43
C SER A 191 16.62 -11.61 8.94
N CYS A 192 15.46 -12.05 9.44
CA CYS A 192 15.13 -11.93 10.87
C CYS A 192 14.29 -13.11 11.39
N THR A 193 14.92 -14.26 11.65
CA THR A 193 14.21 -15.46 12.16
C THR A 193 13.32 -15.20 13.38
N PRO A 194 13.70 -14.39 14.40
CA PRO A 194 12.80 -14.10 15.53
C PRO A 194 11.51 -13.37 15.15
N LEU A 195 11.48 -12.69 14.00
CA LEU A 195 10.26 -12.09 13.47
C LEU A 195 9.25 -13.15 13.01
N LEU A 196 9.71 -14.35 12.64
CA LEU A 196 8.83 -15.46 12.24
C LEU A 196 8.01 -16.00 13.41
N ASP A 197 8.51 -15.95 14.65
CA ASP A 197 7.71 -16.28 15.83
C ASP A 197 6.54 -15.31 16.00
N LEU A 198 6.75 -14.02 15.68
CA LEU A 198 5.67 -13.04 15.64
C LEU A 198 4.69 -13.37 14.51
N VAL A 199 5.19 -13.66 13.30
CA VAL A 199 4.35 -14.04 12.15
C VAL A 199 3.48 -15.24 12.51
N GLN A 200 4.07 -16.33 12.99
CA GLN A 200 3.34 -17.54 13.37
C GLN A 200 2.20 -17.24 14.36
N LYS A 201 2.45 -16.40 15.37
CA LYS A 201 1.43 -15.96 16.32
C LYS A 201 0.30 -15.17 15.68
N GLU A 202 0.60 -14.31 14.71
CA GLU A 202 -0.38 -13.51 14.01
C GLU A 202 -1.16 -14.35 12.97
N LEU A 203 -0.55 -15.38 12.37
CA LEU A 203 -1.24 -16.33 11.48
C LEU A 203 -2.35 -17.09 12.20
N SER A 204 -2.16 -17.49 13.46
CA SER A 204 -3.24 -18.13 14.23
C SER A 204 -4.47 -17.24 14.43
N LYS A 205 -4.33 -15.91 14.37
CA LYS A 205 -5.48 -14.98 14.38
C LYS A 205 -6.12 -14.93 13.00
N LEU A 206 -5.29 -14.88 11.96
CA LEU A 206 -5.76 -14.85 10.58
C LEU A 206 -6.51 -16.13 10.20
N GLU A 207 -6.14 -17.30 10.75
CA GLU A 207 -6.89 -18.55 10.57
C GLU A 207 -8.35 -18.44 11.04
N VAL A 208 -8.61 -17.68 12.10
CA VAL A 208 -9.99 -17.40 12.56
C VAL A 208 -10.72 -16.49 11.58
N GLU A 209 -10.05 -15.46 11.05
CA GLU A 209 -10.62 -14.57 10.02
C GLU A 209 -10.89 -15.30 8.70
N ILE A 210 -10.02 -16.25 8.33
CA ILE A 210 -10.20 -17.15 7.18
C ILE A 210 -11.46 -18.00 7.35
N GLN A 211 -11.68 -18.59 8.53
CA GLN A 211 -12.89 -19.38 8.82
C GLN A 211 -14.16 -18.52 8.69
N ASP A 212 -14.09 -17.26 9.12
CA ASP A 212 -15.18 -16.28 9.00
C ASP A 212 -15.30 -15.67 7.59
N ARG A 213 -14.41 -16.03 6.65
CA ARG A 213 -14.31 -15.47 5.29
C ARG A 213 -14.10 -13.95 5.26
N ARG A 214 -13.40 -13.41 6.25
CA ARG A 214 -13.08 -11.98 6.39
C ARG A 214 -11.60 -11.76 6.15
N PHE A 215 -11.12 -12.03 4.94
CA PHE A 215 -9.72 -11.88 4.59
C PHE A 215 -9.52 -11.25 3.21
N ASP A 216 -8.37 -10.61 3.03
CA ASP A 216 -7.91 -10.12 1.72
C ASP A 216 -7.17 -11.24 0.96
N ARG A 217 -7.72 -11.65 -0.18
CA ARG A 217 -7.17 -12.75 -1.00
C ARG A 217 -5.75 -12.44 -1.51
N ASN A 218 -5.46 -11.20 -1.87
CA ASN A 218 -4.13 -10.80 -2.35
C ASN A 218 -3.10 -10.85 -1.22
N GLY A 219 -3.41 -10.29 -0.06
CA GLY A 219 -2.57 -10.34 1.11
C GLY A 219 -2.34 -11.76 1.61
N LEU A 220 -3.34 -12.64 1.56
CA LEU A 220 -3.17 -14.05 1.92
C LEU A 220 -2.17 -14.74 0.98
N ALA A 221 -2.29 -14.52 -0.33
CA ALA A 221 -1.32 -15.02 -1.29
C ALA A 221 0.07 -14.37 -1.12
N ASP A 222 0.17 -13.10 -0.72
CA ASP A 222 1.46 -12.46 -0.40
C ASP A 222 2.15 -13.15 0.79
N ILE A 223 1.38 -13.57 1.82
CA ILE A 223 1.93 -14.35 2.95
C ILE A 223 2.45 -15.70 2.45
N MET A 224 1.67 -16.41 1.63
CA MET A 224 2.07 -17.72 1.09
C MET A 224 3.33 -17.61 0.23
N GLU A 225 3.42 -16.58 -0.64
CA GLU A 225 4.63 -16.29 -1.43
C GLU A 225 5.83 -16.03 -0.51
N ALA A 226 5.65 -15.23 0.55
CA ALA A 226 6.71 -14.91 1.51
C ALA A 226 7.18 -16.14 2.34
N LEU A 227 6.31 -17.14 2.54
CA LEU A 227 6.63 -18.36 3.29
C LEU A 227 7.11 -19.53 2.41
N ALA A 228 7.18 -19.35 1.08
CA ALA A 228 7.44 -20.46 0.16
C ALA A 228 8.75 -21.22 0.47
N SER A 229 9.83 -20.51 0.80
CA SER A 229 11.10 -21.15 1.18
C SER A 229 10.99 -22.01 2.45
N HIS A 230 10.16 -21.61 3.40
CA HIS A 230 9.96 -22.37 4.64
C HIS A 230 9.13 -23.62 4.41
N VAL A 231 8.18 -23.56 3.46
CA VAL A 231 7.45 -24.75 3.01
C VAL A 231 8.41 -25.74 2.35
N ASP A 232 9.31 -25.26 1.48
CA ASP A 232 10.34 -26.10 0.83
C ASP A 232 11.29 -26.75 1.84
N GLU A 233 11.63 -26.04 2.91
CA GLU A 233 12.43 -26.54 4.03
C GLU A 233 11.67 -27.51 4.96
N GLY A 234 10.37 -27.71 4.74
CA GLY A 234 9.53 -28.62 5.53
C GLY A 234 9.11 -28.06 6.89
N VAL A 235 9.05 -26.73 7.04
CA VAL A 235 8.58 -26.08 8.28
C VAL A 235 7.08 -26.33 8.46
N GLU A 236 6.74 -27.17 9.44
CA GLU A 236 5.38 -27.70 9.64
C GLU A 236 4.29 -26.62 9.74
N TRP A 237 4.51 -25.55 10.50
CA TRP A 237 3.50 -24.50 10.66
C TRP A 237 3.28 -23.69 9.37
N ALA A 238 4.33 -23.49 8.56
CA ALA A 238 4.23 -22.78 7.28
C ALA A 238 3.48 -23.62 6.26
N LEU A 239 3.76 -24.94 6.21
CA LEU A 239 3.02 -25.90 5.38
C LEU A 239 1.53 -25.94 5.76
N ASN A 240 1.23 -26.07 7.05
CA ASN A 240 -0.16 -26.12 7.54
C ASN A 240 -0.94 -24.83 7.21
N PHE A 241 -0.32 -23.67 7.40
CA PHE A 241 -0.92 -22.39 7.04
C PHE A 241 -1.12 -22.29 5.51
N THR A 242 -0.14 -22.70 4.72
CA THR A 242 -0.21 -22.61 3.24
C THR A 242 -1.32 -23.51 2.69
N ASN A 243 -1.48 -24.72 3.21
CA ASN A 243 -2.61 -25.60 2.87
C ASN A 243 -3.96 -24.95 3.23
N THR A 244 -4.06 -24.37 4.42
CA THR A 244 -5.27 -23.63 4.85
C THR A 244 -5.53 -22.43 3.94
N GLY A 245 -4.48 -21.73 3.52
CA GLY A 245 -4.55 -20.60 2.60
C GLY A 245 -5.06 -21.01 1.21
N TRP A 246 -4.60 -22.14 0.66
CA TRP A 246 -5.12 -22.69 -0.60
C TRP A 246 -6.61 -23.01 -0.51
N GLU A 247 -7.05 -23.70 0.55
CA GLU A 247 -8.48 -23.99 0.77
C GLU A 247 -9.30 -22.70 0.86
N ALA A 248 -8.78 -21.68 1.53
CA ALA A 248 -9.44 -20.38 1.67
C ALA A 248 -9.55 -19.65 0.33
N LEU A 249 -8.47 -19.59 -0.45
CA LEU A 249 -8.45 -18.95 -1.77
C LEU A 249 -9.35 -19.69 -2.77
N LEU A 250 -9.47 -21.02 -2.68
CA LEU A 250 -10.37 -21.81 -3.52
C LEU A 250 -11.83 -21.78 -3.04
N ALA A 251 -12.11 -21.27 -1.84
CA ALA A 251 -13.46 -21.22 -1.31
C ALA A 251 -14.31 -20.17 -2.06
N LYS A 252 -15.13 -20.65 -3.01
CA LYS A 252 -16.16 -19.88 -3.74
C LYS A 252 -15.66 -18.52 -4.27
N PRO A 253 -14.70 -18.51 -5.21
CA PRO A 253 -14.41 -17.30 -5.96
C PRO A 253 -15.67 -16.86 -6.71
N LEU A 254 -15.93 -15.56 -6.74
CA LEU A 254 -17.10 -14.98 -7.42
C LEU A 254 -16.71 -14.29 -8.72
N TRP A 255 -15.46 -13.83 -8.80
CA TRP A 255 -14.93 -13.04 -9.91
C TRP A 255 -13.57 -13.57 -10.37
N ALA A 256 -13.20 -13.30 -11.62
CA ALA A 256 -11.87 -13.51 -12.16
C ALA A 256 -10.79 -12.84 -11.29
N TYR A 257 -11.10 -11.67 -10.73
CA TYR A 257 -10.21 -10.98 -9.81
C TYR A 257 -9.85 -11.84 -8.57
N ASP A 258 -10.79 -12.63 -8.05
CA ASP A 258 -10.57 -13.51 -6.88
C ASP A 258 -9.60 -14.65 -7.17
N LEU A 259 -9.42 -15.00 -8.45
CA LEU A 259 -8.55 -16.06 -8.95
C LEU A 259 -7.14 -15.57 -9.28
N ARG A 260 -6.93 -14.25 -9.47
CA ARG A 260 -5.61 -13.67 -9.75
C ARG A 260 -4.55 -14.01 -8.70
N PRO A 261 -4.84 -14.01 -7.38
CA PRO A 261 -3.88 -14.44 -6.37
C PRO A 261 -3.40 -15.89 -6.55
N LEU A 262 -4.30 -16.80 -6.92
CA LEU A 262 -3.99 -18.22 -7.16
C LEU A 262 -3.08 -18.39 -8.38
N ARG A 263 -3.42 -17.72 -9.50
CA ARG A 263 -2.57 -17.70 -10.70
C ARG A 263 -1.15 -17.23 -10.35
N ARG A 264 -1.02 -16.13 -9.62
CA ARG A 264 0.29 -15.58 -9.22
C ARG A 264 1.10 -16.58 -8.39
N LEU A 265 0.46 -17.31 -7.47
CA LEU A 265 1.12 -18.36 -6.69
C LEU A 265 1.59 -19.51 -7.58
N ILE A 266 0.78 -19.93 -8.56
CA ILE A 266 1.14 -20.98 -9.51
C ILE A 266 2.39 -20.58 -10.31
N GLU A 267 2.43 -19.35 -10.79
CA GLU A 267 3.54 -18.83 -11.61
C GLU A 267 4.84 -18.67 -10.81
N LYS A 268 4.76 -18.15 -9.58
CA LYS A 268 5.95 -17.77 -8.81
C LYS A 268 6.45 -18.83 -7.84
N CYS A 269 5.56 -19.64 -7.29
CA CYS A 269 5.86 -20.57 -6.20
C CYS A 269 5.33 -21.97 -6.52
N PRO A 270 5.83 -22.63 -7.59
CA PRO A 270 5.33 -23.95 -7.99
C PRO A 270 5.53 -25.04 -6.94
N SER A 271 6.50 -24.86 -6.03
CA SER A 271 6.83 -25.84 -4.99
C SER A 271 5.80 -25.94 -3.86
N ILE A 272 4.99 -24.90 -3.65
CA ILE A 272 3.97 -24.88 -2.60
C ILE A 272 2.56 -25.23 -3.09
N ILE A 273 2.43 -25.66 -4.35
CA ILE A 273 1.14 -26.03 -4.95
C ILE A 273 0.79 -27.46 -4.51
N PRO A 274 -0.36 -27.69 -3.87
CA PRO A 274 -0.90 -29.03 -3.62
C PRO A 274 -1.12 -29.81 -4.93
N GLU A 275 -0.96 -31.14 -4.92
CA GLU A 275 -1.04 -31.98 -6.14
C GLU A 275 -2.35 -31.81 -6.93
N ASP A 276 -3.47 -31.54 -6.25
CA ASP A 276 -4.81 -31.34 -6.82
C ASP A 276 -5.17 -29.87 -7.07
N ALA A 277 -4.36 -28.92 -6.60
CA ALA A 277 -4.74 -27.51 -6.59
C ALA A 277 -4.88 -26.93 -8.00
N LEU A 278 -4.03 -27.34 -8.96
CA LEU A 278 -4.14 -26.85 -10.33
C LEU A 278 -5.49 -27.23 -10.96
N GLU A 279 -5.95 -28.47 -10.77
CA GLU A 279 -7.24 -28.91 -11.30
C GLU A 279 -8.39 -28.16 -10.63
N ARG A 280 -8.33 -27.98 -9.32
CA ARG A 280 -9.33 -27.20 -8.57
C ARG A 280 -9.38 -25.74 -8.97
N VAL A 281 -8.24 -25.13 -9.32
CA VAL A 281 -8.20 -23.76 -9.87
C VAL A 281 -8.90 -23.73 -11.24
N LYS A 282 -8.68 -24.72 -12.11
CA LYS A 282 -9.38 -24.81 -13.40
C LYS A 282 -10.88 -24.97 -13.22
N GLU A 283 -11.31 -25.86 -12.32
CA GLU A 283 -12.72 -26.02 -11.97
C GLU A 283 -13.32 -24.71 -11.44
N ALA A 284 -12.55 -23.96 -10.63
CA ALA A 284 -12.98 -22.66 -10.14
C ALA A 284 -13.11 -21.61 -11.25
N VAL A 285 -12.22 -21.61 -12.25
CA VAL A 285 -12.35 -20.75 -13.45
C VAL A 285 -13.65 -21.05 -14.19
N CYS A 286 -13.93 -22.33 -14.47
CA CYS A 286 -15.19 -22.75 -15.11
C CYS A 286 -16.41 -22.33 -14.27
N SER A 287 -16.35 -22.54 -12.95
CA SER A 287 -17.46 -22.16 -12.05
C SER A 287 -17.72 -20.66 -12.00
N VAL A 288 -16.69 -19.83 -12.09
CA VAL A 288 -16.85 -18.36 -12.17
C VAL A 288 -17.43 -17.99 -13.53
N ALA A 289 -16.91 -18.56 -14.62
CA ALA A 289 -17.41 -18.29 -15.97
C ALA A 289 -18.90 -18.63 -16.12
N ASP A 290 -19.33 -19.82 -15.68
CA ASP A 290 -20.74 -20.25 -15.64
C ASP A 290 -21.59 -19.30 -14.77
N SER A 291 -21.07 -18.90 -13.61
CA SER A 291 -21.77 -17.97 -12.72
C SER A 291 -21.94 -16.58 -13.33
N VAL A 292 -20.99 -16.07 -14.11
CA VAL A 292 -21.12 -14.77 -14.80
C VAL A 292 -22.05 -14.91 -16.01
N ALA A 293 -21.94 -16.01 -16.76
CA ALA A 293 -22.77 -16.31 -17.92
C ALA A 293 -24.26 -16.53 -17.56
N SER A 294 -24.58 -16.87 -16.30
CA SER A 294 -25.97 -16.98 -15.84
C SER A 294 -26.74 -15.65 -15.86
N GLY A 295 -26.04 -14.51 -15.91
CA GLY A 295 -26.65 -13.18 -15.90
C GLY A 295 -27.27 -12.77 -14.56
N GLU A 296 -26.99 -13.50 -13.47
CA GLU A 296 -27.52 -13.18 -12.13
C GLU A 296 -26.87 -11.93 -11.49
N TRP A 297 -25.83 -11.39 -12.12
CA TRP A 297 -25.06 -10.25 -11.62
C TRP A 297 -25.55 -8.92 -12.19
N ASP A 298 -25.62 -7.91 -11.32
CA ASP A 298 -25.97 -6.54 -11.66
C ASP A 298 -24.71 -5.81 -12.21
N LEU A 299 -24.31 -6.17 -13.43
CA LEU A 299 -23.23 -5.53 -14.17
C LEU A 299 -23.80 -4.77 -15.37
N ASP A 300 -23.15 -3.66 -15.73
CA ASP A 300 -23.36 -3.02 -17.02
C ASP A 300 -22.60 -3.75 -18.14
N ALA A 301 -22.83 -3.36 -19.39
CA ALA A 301 -22.19 -3.98 -20.55
C ALA A 301 -20.65 -3.94 -20.48
N ASP A 302 -20.09 -2.81 -20.04
CA ASP A 302 -18.64 -2.66 -19.85
C ASP A 302 -18.10 -3.59 -18.76
N GLY A 303 -18.85 -3.76 -17.67
CA GLY A 303 -18.54 -4.71 -16.59
C GLY A 303 -18.49 -6.15 -17.07
N PHE A 304 -19.49 -6.59 -17.84
CA PHE A 304 -19.48 -7.94 -18.43
C PHE A 304 -18.30 -8.14 -19.39
N ARG A 305 -17.98 -7.16 -20.25
CA ARG A 305 -16.82 -7.27 -21.15
C ARG A 305 -15.50 -7.30 -20.43
N TYR A 306 -15.34 -6.47 -19.39
CA TYR A 306 -14.14 -6.47 -18.56
C TYR A 306 -13.94 -7.83 -17.88
N GLU A 307 -15.02 -8.42 -17.38
CA GLU A 307 -14.98 -9.72 -16.73
C GLU A 307 -14.68 -10.84 -17.73
N ALA A 308 -15.33 -10.84 -18.91
CA ALA A 308 -15.05 -11.78 -19.98
C ALA A 308 -13.57 -11.76 -20.41
N GLN A 309 -12.99 -10.58 -20.63
CA GLN A 309 -11.57 -10.43 -20.96
C GLN A 309 -10.64 -10.93 -19.84
N SER A 310 -11.02 -10.67 -18.58
CA SER A 310 -10.25 -11.16 -17.43
C SER A 310 -10.30 -12.69 -17.33
N LEU A 311 -11.46 -13.31 -17.57
CA LEU A 311 -11.64 -14.76 -17.59
C LEU A 311 -10.91 -15.40 -18.76
N GLU A 312 -11.00 -14.82 -19.96
CA GLU A 312 -10.31 -15.29 -21.16
C GLU A 312 -8.81 -15.36 -20.93
N SER A 313 -8.19 -14.28 -20.42
CA SER A 313 -6.76 -14.30 -20.09
C SER A 313 -6.41 -15.38 -19.05
N LEU A 314 -7.20 -15.53 -17.98
CA LEU A 314 -6.95 -16.56 -16.96
C LEU A 314 -7.08 -17.98 -17.54
N ALA A 315 -8.07 -18.21 -18.40
CA ALA A 315 -8.32 -19.50 -19.02
C ALA A 315 -7.24 -19.86 -20.03
N GLU A 316 -6.75 -18.91 -20.83
CA GLU A 316 -5.61 -19.10 -21.72
C GLU A 316 -4.35 -19.53 -20.94
N ASP A 317 -4.03 -18.79 -19.87
CA ASP A 317 -2.85 -19.05 -19.04
C ASP A 317 -2.92 -20.42 -18.33
N LEU A 318 -4.12 -20.88 -18.00
CA LEU A 318 -4.35 -22.18 -17.35
C LEU A 318 -4.74 -23.31 -18.32
N SER A 319 -4.83 -23.01 -19.62
CA SER A 319 -5.30 -23.92 -20.66
C SER A 319 -6.67 -24.56 -20.34
N VAL A 320 -7.64 -23.73 -19.98
CA VAL A 320 -9.04 -24.10 -19.70
C VAL A 320 -9.92 -23.65 -20.86
N ASP A 321 -10.84 -24.49 -21.30
CA ASP A 321 -11.83 -24.12 -22.32
C ASP A 321 -13.09 -23.55 -21.65
N ILE A 322 -13.34 -22.26 -21.86
CA ILE A 322 -14.54 -21.53 -21.42
C ILE A 322 -15.19 -20.78 -22.60
N ALA A 323 -14.92 -21.19 -23.84
CA ALA A 323 -15.34 -20.43 -25.03
C ALA A 323 -16.86 -20.25 -25.11
N SER A 324 -17.63 -21.27 -24.71
CA SER A 324 -19.10 -21.20 -24.67
C SER A 324 -19.60 -20.18 -23.66
N ASP A 325 -18.98 -20.10 -22.48
CA ASP A 325 -19.39 -19.16 -21.43
C ASP A 325 -19.06 -17.73 -21.85
N LEU A 326 -17.90 -17.52 -22.47
CA LEU A 326 -17.50 -16.21 -23.01
C LEU A 326 -18.48 -15.70 -24.08
N GLU A 327 -18.94 -16.57 -24.99
CA GLU A 327 -19.94 -16.20 -26.01
C GLU A 327 -21.25 -15.72 -25.35
N VAL A 328 -21.71 -16.41 -24.30
CA VAL A 328 -22.90 -16.00 -23.53
C VAL A 328 -22.67 -14.66 -22.83
N ILE A 329 -21.52 -14.47 -22.18
CA ILE A 329 -21.21 -13.21 -21.47
C ILE A 329 -21.15 -12.03 -22.43
N TYR A 330 -20.52 -12.19 -23.61
CA TYR A 330 -20.51 -11.14 -24.63
C TYR A 330 -21.91 -10.86 -25.19
N SER A 331 -22.73 -11.89 -25.40
CA SER A 331 -24.14 -11.71 -25.82
C SER A 331 -24.94 -10.92 -24.79
N LEU A 332 -24.77 -11.19 -23.50
CA LEU A 332 -25.41 -10.42 -22.41
C LEU A 332 -24.98 -8.95 -22.43
N ALA A 333 -23.69 -8.68 -22.64
CA ALA A 333 -23.20 -7.30 -22.76
C ALA A 333 -23.81 -6.57 -23.95
N ASP A 334 -23.90 -7.22 -25.12
CA ASP A 334 -24.47 -6.64 -26.33
C ASP A 334 -25.99 -6.36 -26.18
N GLU A 335 -26.73 -7.26 -25.54
CA GLU A 335 -28.15 -7.06 -25.21
C GLU A 335 -28.36 -5.84 -24.31
N LEU A 336 -27.53 -5.65 -23.28
CA LEU A 336 -27.59 -4.49 -22.40
C LEU A 336 -27.31 -3.16 -23.12
N GLU A 337 -26.38 -3.15 -24.09
CA GLU A 337 -26.13 -1.96 -24.91
C GLU A 337 -27.29 -1.61 -25.83
N GLU A 338 -27.95 -2.61 -26.42
CA GLU A 338 -29.15 -2.41 -27.23
C GLU A 338 -30.30 -1.83 -26.41
N GLU A 339 -30.42 -2.24 -25.14
CA GLU A 339 -31.40 -1.70 -24.20
C GLU A 339 -31.05 -0.27 -23.77
N SER A 340 -29.78 0.03 -23.50
CA SER A 340 -29.35 1.38 -23.10
C SER A 340 -29.40 2.39 -24.25
N GLY A 341 -29.00 1.98 -25.46
CA GLY A 341 -28.97 2.83 -26.66
C GLY A 341 -30.36 3.23 -27.17
N ARG A 342 -31.43 2.60 -26.67
CA ARG A 342 -32.82 3.01 -26.93
C ARG A 342 -33.28 4.20 -26.07
N ASN A 343 -32.53 4.61 -25.05
CA ASN A 343 -32.91 5.68 -24.12
C ASN A 343 -32.19 7.03 -24.36
N ASP A 344 -31.31 7.14 -25.34
CA ASP A 344 -30.52 8.35 -25.59
C ASP A 344 -31.22 9.44 -26.43
N GLU A 345 -32.50 9.27 -26.79
CA GLU A 345 -33.24 10.32 -27.52
C GLU A 345 -33.72 11.49 -26.64
N ASP A 346 -33.55 11.47 -25.31
CA ASP A 346 -34.11 12.50 -24.39
C ASP A 346 -33.10 13.13 -23.37
N VAL A 347 -31.78 13.01 -23.57
CA VAL A 347 -30.80 13.65 -22.66
C VAL A 347 -30.38 15.03 -23.17
N ASP A 348 -31.15 16.05 -22.77
CA ASP A 348 -30.85 17.47 -22.96
C ASP A 348 -29.48 17.83 -22.34
N PHE A 349 -28.49 18.05 -23.22
CA PHE A 349 -27.15 18.51 -22.86
C PHE A 349 -27.20 19.89 -22.20
N SER A 350 -27.17 19.93 -20.87
CA SER A 350 -26.89 21.17 -20.14
C SER A 350 -25.37 21.42 -20.10
N PRO A 351 -24.87 22.53 -20.65
CA PRO A 351 -23.43 22.81 -20.66
C PRO A 351 -22.96 23.18 -19.25
N SER A 352 -22.27 22.26 -18.58
CA SER A 352 -21.69 22.51 -17.26
C SER A 352 -20.50 23.45 -17.35
N SER A 353 -20.61 24.52 -16.57
CA SER A 353 -19.64 25.57 -16.30
C SER A 353 -18.23 25.06 -16.00
N ARG A 354 -17.23 25.57 -16.74
CA ARG A 354 -15.81 25.53 -16.35
C ARG A 354 -15.64 26.37 -15.06
N CYS A 355 -15.37 25.71 -13.94
CA CYS A 355 -14.74 26.35 -12.79
C CYS A 355 -13.23 26.09 -12.86
N GLU A 356 -12.48 27.11 -13.23
CA GLU A 356 -11.04 27.18 -12.97
C GLU A 356 -10.89 27.78 -11.56
N ASP A 357 -10.46 26.97 -10.61
CA ASP A 357 -10.26 27.36 -9.21
C ASP A 357 -8.74 27.50 -8.98
N GLU A 358 -8.22 28.71 -9.16
CA GLU A 358 -6.85 29.08 -8.78
C GLU A 358 -6.88 29.65 -7.35
N SER A 359 -6.32 28.92 -6.39
CA SER A 359 -6.19 29.36 -4.99
C SER A 359 -5.25 30.56 -4.86
N THR A 360 -5.63 31.55 -4.07
CA THR A 360 -4.89 32.81 -3.89
C THR A 360 -4.01 32.82 -2.61
N ASP A 361 -2.92 33.58 -2.62
CA ASP A 361 -1.94 33.67 -1.50
C ASP A 361 -2.57 34.05 -0.14
N ASP A 362 -3.72 34.73 -0.15
CA ASP A 362 -4.46 35.11 1.06
C ASP A 362 -5.15 33.91 1.74
N GLU A 363 -5.51 32.87 0.97
CA GLU A 363 -6.03 31.61 1.54
C GLU A 363 -4.94 30.84 2.28
N ILE A 364 -3.68 31.00 1.85
CA ILE A 364 -2.50 30.40 2.50
C ILE A 364 -2.21 31.09 3.84
N ALA A 365 -2.28 32.42 3.90
CA ALA A 365 -2.11 33.15 5.17
C ALA A 365 -3.18 32.78 6.21
N SER A 366 -4.40 32.49 5.76
CA SER A 366 -5.50 31.98 6.59
C SER A 366 -5.23 30.56 7.16
N MET A 367 -4.29 29.77 6.59
CA MET A 367 -3.89 28.45 7.13
C MET A 367 -3.21 28.52 8.48
N PHE A 368 -2.47 29.59 8.73
CA PHE A 368 -1.63 29.67 9.93
C PHE A 368 -2.34 30.37 11.10
N ASN A 369 -3.42 31.10 10.86
CA ASN A 369 -4.15 31.84 11.91
C ASN A 369 -5.13 30.97 12.72
N ILE A 370 -5.57 29.81 12.22
CA ILE A 370 -6.52 28.94 12.96
C ILE A 370 -5.82 28.12 14.06
N LEU A 371 -4.49 28.00 14.01
CA LEU A 371 -3.70 27.24 14.99
C LEU A 371 -3.30 28.04 16.25
N ASP A 372 -3.72 29.31 16.37
CA ASP A 372 -3.43 30.17 17.52
C ASP A 372 -4.57 30.24 18.56
N ILE A 373 -5.65 29.46 18.40
CA ILE A 373 -6.74 29.39 19.38
C ILE A 373 -6.60 28.13 20.25
N THR A 374 -5.52 28.05 21.02
CA THR A 374 -5.49 27.45 22.37
C THR A 374 -4.19 27.86 23.04
N SER A 375 -4.22 29.01 23.74
CA SER A 375 -3.30 29.37 24.83
C SER A 375 -4.13 29.80 26.02
#